data_AF-S3I0B3-F1
#
_entry.id   AF-S3I0B3-F1
#
_cell.length_a   1.000
_cell.length_b   1.000
_cell.length_c   1.000
_cell.angle_alpha   90.00
_cell.angle_beta   90.00
_cell.angle_gamma   90.00
#
_symmetry.space_group_name_H-M   'P 1'
#
loop_
_entity.id
_entity.type
_entity.pdbx_description
1 polymer ?
#
loop_
_entity_poly.entity_id
_entity_poly.type
_entity_poly.pdbx_seq_one_letter_code
_entity_poly.pdbx_strand_id
1 'polypeptide(L)' 'MGVVDTYQLLTEKDNATRFYCIPSGVTAGQLADVYCKYLKTFPEYRNDGAAGLMAVSFSKTWKCK' A
#
# COMPACT_ATOMS: atom_id res chain seq x y z
N MET A 1 -4.67 13.43 -5.07
CA MET A 1 -3.92 12.69 -4.04
C MET A 1 -4.44 11.27 -4.05
N GLY A 2 -3.60 10.29 -4.37
CA GLY A 2 -3.97 8.88 -4.34
C GLY A 2 -3.93 8.32 -2.92
N VAL A 3 -4.50 7.12 -2.71
CA VAL A 3 -4.47 6.41 -1.42
C VAL A 3 -3.04 6.36 -0.86
N VAL A 4 -2.07 6.02 -1.71
CA VAL A 4 -0.65 5.91 -1.35
C VAL A 4 -0.11 7.23 -0.82
N ASP A 5 -0.35 8.32 -1.55
CA ASP A 5 0.11 9.67 -1.15
C ASP A 5 -0.53 10.09 0.18
N THR A 6 -1.81 9.77 0.39
CA THR A 6 -2.50 10.09 1.65
C THR A 6 -1.89 9.33 2.83
N TYR A 7 -1.60 8.03 2.67
CA TYR A 7 -0.92 7.26 3.73
C TYR A 7 0.49 7.79 4.01
N GLN A 8 1.24 8.19 2.98
CA GLN A 8 2.56 8.76 3.15
C GLN A 8 2.49 10.07 3.95
N LEU A 9 1.60 11.00 3.56
CA LEU A 9 1.45 12.29 4.24
C LEU A 9 0.96 12.15 5.68
N LEU A 10 0.00 11.24 5.95
CA LEU A 10 -0.51 11.01 7.31
C LEU A 10 0.57 10.43 8.22
N THR A 11 1.35 9.46 7.73
CA THR A 11 2.40 8.82 8.55
C THR A 11 3.60 9.73 8.79
N GLU A 12 3.94 10.62 7.85
CA GLU A 12 4.99 11.62 8.03
C GLU A 12 4.62 12.70 9.04
N LYS A 13 3.34 13.11 9.07
CA LYS A 13 2.89 14.22 9.91
C LYS A 13 2.72 13.84 11.39
N ASP A 14 2.26 12.63 11.67
CA ASP A 14 1.89 12.21 13.04
C ASP A 14 2.99 11.44 13.78
N ASN A 15 4.18 11.29 13.19
CA ASN A 15 5.26 10.41 13.71
C ASN A 15 4.74 8.97 13.96
N ALA A 16 3.72 8.58 13.20
CA ALA A 16 3.02 7.32 13.36
C ALA A 16 3.85 6.18 12.76
N THR A 17 3.74 4.99 13.36
CA THR A 17 4.38 3.78 12.82
C THR A 17 3.92 3.54 11.39
N ARG A 18 4.86 3.67 10.44
CA ARG A 18 4.59 3.41 9.03
C ARG A 18 4.20 1.95 8.85
N PHE A 19 3.02 1.72 8.28
CA PHE A 19 2.53 0.38 8.01
C PHE A 19 3.31 -0.32 6.88
N TYR A 20 3.94 0.46 6.01
CA TYR A 20 4.79 0.00 4.91
C TYR A 20 5.75 1.12 4.49
N CYS A 21 6.84 0.77 3.80
CA CYS A 21 7.87 1.72 3.37
C CYS A 21 8.22 1.52 1.89
N ILE A 22 7.55 2.26 1.00
CA ILE A 22 7.78 2.16 -0.44
C ILE A 22 9.16 2.74 -0.79
N PRO A 23 10.04 1.99 -1.47
CA PRO A 23 11.33 2.50 -1.93
C PRO A 23 11.19 3.68 -2.89
N SER A 24 12.20 4.54 -2.91
CA SER A 24 12.29 5.60 -3.92
C SER A 24 12.39 4.99 -5.32
N GLY A 25 11.76 5.65 -6.31
CA GLY A 25 11.75 5.21 -7.70
C GLY A 25 10.72 4.13 -8.04
N VAL A 26 9.90 3.68 -7.08
CA VAL A 26 8.73 2.85 -7.40
C VAL A 26 7.73 3.66 -8.22
N THR A 27 7.32 3.09 -9.34
CA THR A 27 6.37 3.73 -10.27
C THR A 27 4.92 3.39 -9.92
N ALA A 28 3.98 4.19 -10.42
CA ALA A 28 2.55 3.88 -10.30
C ALA A 28 2.17 2.52 -10.93
N GLY A 29 2.84 2.12 -12.01
CA GLY A 29 2.66 0.80 -12.62
C GLY A 29 3.03 -0.34 -11.67
N GLN A 30 4.18 -0.22 -10.99
CA GLN A 30 4.61 -1.21 -10.01
C GLN A 30 3.69 -1.28 -8.78
N LEU A 31 3.13 -0.14 -8.34
CA LEU A 31 2.11 -0.12 -7.29
C LEU A 31 0.86 -0.90 -7.72
N ALA A 32 0.40 -0.70 -8.96
CA ALA A 32 -0.72 -1.42 -9.52
C ALA A 32 -0.42 -2.92 -9.65
N ASP A 33 0.78 -3.31 -10.05
CA ASP A 33 1.19 -4.71 -10.16
C ASP A 33 1.14 -5.42 -8.81
N VAL A 34 1.66 -4.79 -7.76
CA VAL A 34 1.62 -5.32 -6.38
C VAL A 34 0.18 -5.49 -5.91
N TYR A 35 -0.66 -4.47 -6.11
CA TYR A 35 -2.06 -4.53 -5.70
C TYR A 35 -2.86 -5.58 -6.49
N CYS A 36 -2.70 -5.64 -7.81
CA CYS A 36 -3.33 -6.64 -8.66
C CYS A 36 -2.90 -8.07 -8.28
N LYS A 37 -1.62 -8.27 -7.97
CA LYS A 37 -1.12 -9.55 -7.48
C LYS A 37 -1.79 -9.94 -6.17
N TYR A 38 -1.96 -8.99 -5.25
CA TYR A 38 -2.65 -9.22 -3.98
C TYR A 38 -4.12 -9.65 -4.19
N LEU A 39 -4.88 -8.92 -5.01
CA LEU A 39 -6.30 -9.26 -5.30
C LEU A 39 -6.48 -10.58 -6.06
N LYS A 40 -5.48 -11.00 -6.84
CA LYS A 40 -5.45 -12.33 -7.47
C LYS A 40 -5.19 -13.44 -6.46
N THR A 41 -4.37 -13.16 -5.44
CA THR A 41 -3.98 -14.12 -4.41
C THR A 41 -5.06 -14.30 -3.34
N PHE A 42 -5.79 -13.24 -3.01
CA PHE A 42 -6.83 -13.23 -1.99
C PHE A 42 -8.16 -12.69 -2.57
N PRO A 43 -8.83 -13.46 -3.45
CA PRO A 43 -10.06 -13.02 -4.10
C PRO A 43 -11.22 -12.75 -3.13
N GLU A 44 -11.21 -13.36 -1.95
CA GLU A 44 -12.21 -13.20 -0.89
C GLU A 44 -12.32 -11.77 -0.36
N TYR A 45 -11.23 -11.00 -0.41
CA TYR A 45 -11.20 -9.62 0.09
C TYR A 45 -11.53 -8.57 -0.97
N ARG A 46 -11.88 -8.96 -2.20
CA ARG A 46 -12.10 -8.00 -3.32
C ARG A 46 -13.23 -6.99 -3.08
N ASN A 47 -14.16 -7.33 -2.20
CA ASN A 47 -15.28 -6.46 -1.85
C ASN A 47 -14.97 -5.55 -0.65
N ASP A 48 -13.80 -5.69 -0.04
CA ASP A 48 -13.37 -4.84 1.06
C ASP A 48 -12.90 -3.47 0.55
N GLY A 49 -12.70 -2.52 1.49
CA GLY A 49 -12.25 -1.17 1.16
C GLY A 49 -10.87 -1.16 0.49
N ALA A 50 -10.80 -0.62 -0.73
CA ALA A 50 -9.58 -0.58 -1.54
C ALA A 50 -8.38 0.05 -0.81
N ALA A 51 -8.61 1.08 0.01
CA ALA A 51 -7.54 1.74 0.76
C ALA A 51 -6.84 0.79 1.76
N GLY A 52 -7.64 0.01 2.50
CA GLY A 52 -7.12 -0.99 3.43
C GLY A 52 -6.40 -2.13 2.70
N LEU A 53 -6.96 -2.61 1.60
CA LEU A 53 -6.34 -3.66 0.79
C LEU A 53 -5.01 -3.22 0.19
N MET A 54 -4.91 -1.98 -0.30
CA MET A 54 -3.65 -1.41 -0.76
C MET A 54 -2.63 -1.36 0.38
N ALA A 55 -3.01 -0.84 1.56
CA ALA A 55 -2.11 -0.77 2.71
C ALA A 55 -1.59 -2.16 3.14
N VAL A 56 -2.45 -3.18 3.15
CA VAL A 56 -2.06 -4.57 3.45
C VAL A 56 -1.18 -5.17 2.35
N SER A 57 -1.49 -4.90 1.08
CA SER A 57 -0.69 -5.38 -0.05
C SER A 57 0.74 -4.81 -0.02
N PHE A 58 0.86 -3.53 0.34
CA PHE A 58 2.16 -2.85 0.44
C PHE A 58 2.91 -3.25 1.71
N SER A 59 2.25 -3.48 2.85
CA SER A 59 2.94 -3.95 4.06
C SER A 59 3.52 -5.36 3.92
N LYS A 60 2.87 -6.21 3.11
CA LYS A 60 3.41 -7.53 2.75
C LYS A 60 4.61 -7.45 1.79
N THR A 61 4.65 -6.42 0.94
CA THR A 61 5.67 -6.29 -0.11
C THR A 61 6.88 -5.47 0.34
N TRP A 62 6.64 -4.37 1.05
CA TRP A 62 7.64 -3.39 1.46
C TRP A 62 7.56 -3.13 2.96
N LYS A 63 8.21 -4.00 3.73
CA LYS A 63 8.35 -3.81 5.18
C LYS A 63 9.26 -2.63 5.48
N CYS A 64 8.88 -1.83 6.47
CA CYS A 64 9.79 -0.83 7.06
C CYS A 64 10.92 -1.53 7.83
N LYS A 65 12.10 -0.91 7.83
CA LYS A 65 13.26 -1.31 8.65
C LYS A 65 13.39 -0.40 9.85
#